data_AF-A0A917XAH8-F1
#
_entry.id   AF-A0A917XAH8-F1
#
_cell.length_a   1.000
_cell.length_b   1.000
_cell.length_c   1.000
_cell.angle_alpha   90.00
_cell.angle_beta   90.00
_cell.angle_gamma   90.00
#
_symmetry.space_group_name_H-M   'P 1'
#
loop_
_entity.id
_entity.type
_entity.pdbx_description
1 polymer ?
#
loop_
_entity_poly.entity_id
_entity_poly.type
_entity_poly.pdbx_seq_one_letter_code
_entity_poly.pdbx_strand_id
1 'polypeptide(L)'
;MRLPALTARPVHRLAGLVRGHPVIAAATAAVLLAAVSLTALLAGGGSAQPRAANVSRNYRACLLVSPAGATDARLSQESWQGMQDAARSGGVNAERFPAPTIDAKAALPYFNGAVQHHCELIVTVGTGMKPATEAAARANPHQQFVIVGATSAHPHISAIAAPADPGGDQAGRELADRVSAFVSDRR
;
A
#
# COMPACT_ATOMS: atom_id res chain seq x y z
N MET A 1 -2.97 -20.04 -50.18
CA MET A 1 -2.79 -21.28 -49.38
C MET A 1 -4.01 -21.44 -48.49
N ARG A 2 -4.82 -22.47 -48.71
CA ARG A 2 -6.06 -22.76 -47.97
C ARG A 2 -5.75 -23.81 -46.91
N LEU A 3 -6.07 -23.54 -45.64
CA LEU A 3 -5.95 -24.48 -44.52
C LEU A 3 -7.07 -25.54 -44.62
N PRO A 4 -6.78 -26.83 -44.45
CA PRO A 4 -7.80 -27.87 -44.47
C PRO A 4 -8.58 -27.90 -43.14
N ALA A 5 -9.91 -28.06 -43.27
CA ALA A 5 -10.86 -28.14 -42.19
C ALA A 5 -10.66 -29.41 -41.33
N LEU A 6 -10.52 -29.22 -40.01
CA LEU A 6 -10.57 -30.28 -39.01
C LEU A 6 -12.01 -30.78 -38.88
N THR A 7 -12.29 -31.94 -39.46
CA THR A 7 -13.58 -32.64 -39.33
C THR A 7 -13.69 -33.26 -37.94
N ALA A 8 -14.57 -32.72 -37.10
CA ALA A 8 -14.97 -33.35 -35.84
C ALA A 8 -15.73 -34.65 -36.12
N ARG A 9 -15.24 -35.77 -35.57
CA ARG A 9 -15.94 -37.07 -35.61
C ARG A 9 -16.88 -37.22 -34.41
N PRO A 10 -18.07 -37.79 -34.60
CA PRO A 10 -19.12 -37.81 -33.58
C PRO A 10 -18.80 -38.78 -32.43
N VAL A 11 -19.25 -38.35 -31.25
CA VAL A 11 -19.17 -39.04 -29.97
C VAL A 11 -19.97 -40.35 -30.03
N HIS A 12 -19.28 -41.49 -30.08
CA HIS A 12 -19.92 -42.76 -29.78
C HIS A 12 -20.16 -42.85 -28.27
N ARG A 13 -21.44 -42.74 -27.92
CA ARG A 13 -22.01 -42.98 -26.59
C ARG A 13 -21.54 -44.33 -26.04
N LEU A 14 -20.62 -44.32 -25.08
CA LEU A 14 -20.48 -45.42 -24.11
C LEU A 14 -21.53 -45.24 -22.99
N ALA A 15 -22.81 -45.19 -23.38
CA ALA A 15 -23.93 -45.28 -22.45
C ALA A 15 -24.28 -46.76 -22.28
N GLY A 16 -23.42 -47.50 -21.58
CA GLY A 16 -23.55 -48.96 -21.52
C GLY A 16 -22.93 -49.65 -20.31
N LEU A 17 -22.54 -48.93 -19.25
CA LEU A 17 -21.91 -49.57 -18.08
C LEU A 17 -22.37 -49.04 -16.71
N VAL A 18 -23.63 -48.59 -16.62
CA VAL A 18 -24.25 -48.25 -15.32
C VAL A 18 -25.63 -48.90 -15.23
N ARG A 19 -25.68 -50.22 -15.31
CA ARG A 19 -26.83 -51.01 -14.88
C ARG A 19 -26.31 -52.07 -13.92
N GLY A 20 -26.36 -51.78 -12.61
CA GLY A 20 -26.23 -52.86 -11.61
C GLY A 20 -25.75 -52.49 -10.22
N HIS A 21 -25.00 -51.40 -10.00
CA HIS A 21 -24.33 -51.21 -8.70
C HIS A 21 -24.50 -49.77 -8.16
N PRO A 22 -25.45 -49.53 -7.22
CA PRO A 22 -25.71 -48.19 -6.66
C PRO A 22 -24.50 -47.61 -5.90
N VAL A 23 -23.56 -48.47 -5.50
CA VAL A 23 -22.32 -48.10 -4.79
C VAL A 23 -21.32 -47.38 -5.69
N ILE A 24 -21.29 -47.69 -7.00
CA ILE A 24 -20.31 -47.10 -7.95
C ILE A 24 -20.76 -45.71 -8.43
N ALA A 25 -22.08 -45.46 -8.50
CA ALA A 25 -22.63 -44.14 -8.80
C ALA A 25 -22.42 -43.13 -7.65
N ALA A 26 -22.45 -43.59 -6.39
CA ALA A 26 -22.20 -42.74 -5.23
C ALA A 26 -20.72 -42.33 -5.11
N ALA A 27 -19.79 -43.24 -5.42
CA ALA A 27 -18.35 -42.98 -5.35
C ALA A 27 -17.89 -41.92 -6.38
N THR A 28 -18.48 -41.90 -7.57
CA THR A 28 -18.14 -40.92 -8.62
C THR A 28 -18.68 -39.52 -8.32
N ALA A 29 -19.89 -39.40 -7.75
CA ALA A 29 -20.43 -38.13 -7.30
C ALA A 29 -19.64 -37.53 -6.11
N ALA A 30 -19.20 -38.36 -5.15
CA ALA A 30 -18.39 -37.92 -4.02
C ALA A 30 -16.99 -37.45 -4.44
N VAL A 31 -16.36 -38.12 -5.42
CA VAL A 31 -15.05 -37.71 -5.96
C VAL A 31 -15.15 -36.40 -6.77
N LEU A 32 -16.24 -36.19 -7.52
CA LEU A 32 -16.46 -34.94 -8.24
C LEU A 32 -16.72 -33.74 -7.31
N LEU A 33 -17.51 -33.94 -6.24
CA LEU A 33 -17.73 -32.91 -5.21
C LEU A 33 -16.45 -32.58 -4.43
N ALA A 34 -15.63 -33.59 -4.09
CA ALA A 34 -14.34 -33.38 -3.44
C ALA A 34 -13.34 -32.65 -4.36
N ALA A 35 -13.33 -32.95 -5.67
CA ALA A 35 -12.46 -32.28 -6.64
C ALA A 35 -12.86 -30.81 -6.90
N VAL A 36 -14.16 -30.49 -6.88
CA VAL A 36 -14.67 -29.10 -6.98
C VAL A 36 -14.40 -28.30 -5.70
N SER A 37 -14.50 -28.95 -4.54
CA SER A 37 -14.18 -28.32 -3.25
C SER A 37 -12.68 -28.01 -3.12
N LEU A 38 -11.82 -28.92 -3.59
CA LEU A 38 -10.38 -28.76 -3.55
C LEU A 38 -9.88 -27.72 -4.58
N THR A 39 -10.53 -27.62 -5.74
CA THR A 39 -10.24 -26.54 -6.71
C THR A 39 -10.72 -25.18 -6.23
N ALA A 40 -11.78 -25.05 -5.45
CA ALA A 40 -12.17 -23.77 -4.84
C ALA A 40 -11.16 -23.29 -3.77
N LEU A 41 -10.53 -24.22 -3.03
CA LEU A 41 -9.45 -23.90 -2.08
C LEU A 41 -8.10 -23.62 -2.78
N LEU A 42 -7.81 -24.28 -3.91
CA LEU A 42 -6.57 -24.09 -4.67
C LEU A 42 -6.64 -22.95 -5.71
N ALA A 43 -7.85 -22.52 -6.12
CA ALA A 43 -8.07 -21.42 -7.06
C ALA A 43 -8.10 -20.03 -6.38
N GLY A 44 -7.52 -19.91 -5.18
CA GLY A 44 -7.17 -18.62 -4.61
C GLY A 44 -8.37 -17.68 -4.51
N GLY A 45 -9.42 -18.11 -3.79
CA GLY A 45 -10.37 -17.17 -3.21
C GLY A 45 -9.59 -16.24 -2.30
N GLY A 46 -9.07 -15.15 -2.88
CA GLY A 46 -8.25 -14.17 -2.20
C GLY A 46 -9.04 -13.68 -1.01
N SER A 47 -8.65 -14.15 0.18
CA SER A 47 -9.04 -13.54 1.42
C SER A 47 -8.60 -12.09 1.31
N ALA A 48 -9.54 -11.20 0.97
CA ALA A 48 -9.30 -9.78 1.03
C ALA A 48 -8.81 -9.54 2.46
N GLN A 49 -7.53 -9.18 2.59
CA GLN A 49 -6.93 -8.90 3.89
C GLN A 49 -7.86 -7.93 4.61
N PRO A 50 -8.22 -8.17 5.88
CA PRO A 50 -9.12 -7.31 6.62
C PRO A 50 -8.64 -5.86 6.50
N ARG A 51 -9.37 -5.06 5.71
CA ARG A 51 -9.01 -3.68 5.43
C ARG A 51 -9.87 -2.82 6.32
N ALA A 52 -9.24 -1.94 7.10
CA ALA A 52 -9.99 -0.90 7.79
C ALA A 52 -10.77 -0.10 6.74
N ALA A 53 -12.10 -0.09 6.86
CA ALA A 53 -12.95 0.67 5.96
C ALA A 53 -12.64 2.16 6.13
N ASN A 54 -12.24 2.83 5.04
CA ASN A 54 -12.08 4.28 5.05
C ASN A 54 -13.46 4.94 4.94
N VAL A 55 -14.16 5.04 6.06
CA VAL A 55 -15.51 5.61 6.14
C VAL A 55 -15.53 7.07 5.67
N SER A 56 -14.46 7.81 5.95
CA SER A 56 -14.35 9.23 5.58
C SER A 56 -14.17 9.48 4.07
N ARG A 57 -13.73 8.46 3.32
CA ARG A 57 -13.28 8.58 1.91
C ARG A 57 -12.17 9.62 1.67
N ASN A 58 -11.55 10.15 2.73
CA ASN A 58 -10.41 11.04 2.64
C ASN A 58 -9.15 10.27 2.23
N TYR A 59 -8.19 10.94 1.60
CA TYR A 59 -6.83 10.40 1.47
C TYR A 59 -6.20 10.24 2.85
N ARG A 60 -5.15 9.44 2.95
CA ARG A 60 -4.38 9.20 4.16
C ARG A 60 -2.94 9.65 3.95
N ALA A 61 -2.51 10.58 4.79
CA ALA A 61 -1.14 11.04 4.84
C ALA A 61 -0.51 10.57 6.17
N CYS A 62 0.60 9.84 6.07
CA CYS A 62 1.23 9.22 7.23
C CYS A 62 2.61 9.82 7.50
N LEU A 63 2.78 10.33 8.70
CA LEU A 63 4.07 10.77 9.22
C LEU A 63 4.80 9.59 9.85
N LEU A 64 5.91 9.17 9.25
CA LEU A 64 6.79 8.13 9.77
C LEU A 64 7.65 8.74 10.89
N VAL A 65 7.30 8.42 12.13
CA VAL A 65 7.93 8.96 13.33
C VAL A 65 9.21 8.19 13.62
N SER A 66 10.36 8.85 13.42
CA SER A 66 11.69 8.30 13.74
C SER A 66 11.87 8.06 15.25
N PRO A 67 12.89 7.29 15.67
CA PRO A 67 13.22 7.13 17.09
C PRO A 67 13.49 8.48 17.76
N ALA A 68 13.22 8.56 19.07
CA ALA A 68 13.52 9.75 19.85
C ALA A 68 15.01 10.12 19.72
N GLY A 69 15.30 11.39 19.44
CA GLY A 69 16.65 11.91 19.25
C GLY A 69 17.28 11.65 17.87
N ALA A 70 16.61 10.92 16.97
CA ALA A 70 17.12 10.69 15.61
C ALA A 70 16.96 11.89 14.67
N THR A 71 16.06 12.81 15.01
CA THR A 71 15.69 13.98 14.20
C THR A 71 15.47 15.19 15.12
N ASP A 72 15.51 16.39 14.55
CA ASP A 72 15.17 17.61 15.27
C ASP A 72 13.74 17.51 15.82
N ALA A 73 13.60 17.59 17.14
CA ALA A 73 12.32 17.42 17.82
C ALA A 73 11.33 18.54 17.46
N ARG A 74 11.82 19.76 17.24
CA ARG A 74 10.98 20.88 16.79
C ARG A 74 10.51 20.63 15.36
N LEU A 75 11.39 20.22 14.46
CA LEU A 75 11.04 19.92 13.07
C LEU A 75 9.99 18.79 12.99
N SER A 76 10.12 17.79 13.85
CA SER A 76 9.14 16.70 13.97
C SER A 76 7.79 17.19 14.50
N GLN A 77 7.82 18.08 15.51
CA GLN A 77 6.62 18.66 16.09
C GLN A 77 5.89 19.56 15.08
N GLU A 78 6.59 20.48 14.40
CA GLU A 78 5.97 21.35 13.39
C GLU A 78 5.45 20.54 12.20
N SER A 79 6.15 19.48 11.78
CA SER A 79 5.66 18.58 10.73
C SER A 79 4.34 17.91 11.14
N TRP A 80 4.23 17.48 12.40
CA TRP A 80 2.98 16.93 12.91
C TRP A 80 1.86 17.98 13.00
N GLN A 81 2.17 19.22 13.36
CA GLN A 81 1.19 20.31 13.33
C GLN A 81 0.70 20.60 11.91
N GLY A 82 1.61 20.74 10.94
CA GLY A 82 1.25 20.96 9.54
C GLY A 82 0.34 19.88 8.95
N MET A 83 0.62 18.61 9.27
CA MET A 83 -0.23 17.48 8.87
C MET A 83 -1.64 17.58 9.50
N GLN A 84 -1.73 17.98 10.76
CA GLN A 84 -3.02 18.19 11.43
C GLN A 84 -3.80 19.36 10.83
N ASP A 85 -3.12 20.45 10.46
CA ASP A 85 -3.75 21.61 9.83
C ASP A 85 -4.31 21.27 8.44
N ALA A 86 -3.58 20.47 7.65
CA ALA A 86 -4.10 19.92 6.40
C ALA A 86 -5.32 19.02 6.63
N ALA A 87 -5.28 18.15 7.65
CA ALA A 87 -6.43 17.30 7.99
C ALA A 87 -7.66 18.11 8.40
N ARG A 88 -7.49 19.24 9.11
CA ARG A 88 -8.58 20.18 9.45
C ARG A 88 -9.17 20.87 8.23
N SER A 89 -8.35 21.12 7.21
CA SER A 89 -8.79 21.67 5.92
C SER A 89 -9.61 20.67 5.10
N GLY A 90 -9.55 19.39 5.46
CA GLY A 90 -10.41 18.32 4.95
C GLY A 90 -9.82 17.57 3.75
N GLY A 91 -10.44 16.43 3.41
CA GLY A 91 -9.99 15.58 2.29
C GLY A 91 -8.76 14.72 2.58
N VAL A 92 -8.14 14.85 3.75
CA VAL A 92 -7.04 14.01 4.20
C VAL A 92 -7.20 13.64 5.68
N ASN A 93 -6.81 12.42 6.04
CA ASN A 93 -6.60 11.96 7.39
C ASN A 93 -5.09 11.91 7.66
N ALA A 94 -4.64 12.62 8.68
CA ALA A 94 -3.25 12.57 9.13
C ALA A 94 -3.05 11.49 10.20
N GLU A 95 -2.08 10.61 9.98
CA GLU A 95 -1.75 9.53 10.92
C GLU A 95 -0.26 9.54 11.26
N ARG A 96 0.08 9.13 12.48
CA ARG A 96 1.48 8.88 12.87
C ARG A 96 1.77 7.39 12.80
N PHE A 97 2.89 7.05 12.19
CA PHE A 97 3.33 5.66 12.03
C PHE A 97 4.75 5.51 12.61
N PRO A 98 4.95 4.74 13.69
CA PRO A 98 6.27 4.60 14.31
C PRO A 98 7.26 3.87 13.40
N ALA A 99 8.49 4.39 13.31
CA ALA A 99 9.65 3.73 12.73
C ALA A 99 10.76 3.67 13.80
N PRO A 100 11.02 2.52 14.43
CA PRO A 100 11.96 2.38 15.55
C PRO A 100 13.43 2.36 15.09
N THR A 101 13.71 2.63 13.82
CA THR A 101 15.06 2.70 13.28
C THR A 101 15.13 3.66 12.10
N ILE A 102 16.30 4.23 11.89
CA ILE A 102 16.63 5.06 10.71
C ILE A 102 17.52 4.30 9.72
N ASP A 103 17.96 3.08 10.05
CA ASP A 103 18.73 2.24 9.14
C ASP A 103 17.90 1.91 7.90
N ALA A 104 18.50 2.09 6.72
CA ALA A 104 17.76 2.02 5.47
C ALA A 104 17.13 0.65 5.23
N LYS A 105 17.80 -0.44 5.61
CA LYS A 105 17.30 -1.80 5.39
C LYS A 105 16.29 -2.19 6.47
N ALA A 106 16.60 -1.92 7.73
CA ALA A 106 15.75 -2.27 8.86
C ALA A 106 14.48 -1.40 8.94
N ALA A 107 14.49 -0.21 8.33
CA ALA A 107 13.32 0.66 8.27
C ALA A 107 12.28 0.22 7.22
N LEU A 108 12.68 -0.46 6.14
CA LEU A 108 11.80 -0.85 5.02
C LEU A 108 10.48 -1.52 5.43
N PRO A 109 10.44 -2.45 6.41
CA PRO A 109 9.19 -3.06 6.85
C PRO A 109 8.18 -2.03 7.38
N TYR A 110 8.62 -0.96 8.04
CA TYR A 110 7.74 0.09 8.57
C TYR A 110 7.18 0.98 7.45
N PHE A 111 7.99 1.27 6.44
CA PHE A 111 7.51 1.95 5.22
C PHE A 111 6.50 1.08 4.47
N ASN A 112 6.79 -0.21 4.29
CA ASN A 112 5.86 -1.14 3.66
C ASN A 112 4.58 -1.31 4.48
N GLY A 113 4.67 -1.24 5.81
CA GLY A 113 3.53 -1.14 6.71
C GLY A 113 2.67 0.08 6.35
N ALA A 114 3.25 1.28 6.29
CA ALA A 114 2.51 2.48 5.91
C ALA A 114 1.86 2.37 4.51
N VAL A 115 2.56 1.80 3.52
CA VAL A 115 1.98 1.51 2.19
C VAL A 115 0.79 0.55 2.28
N GLN A 116 0.92 -0.52 3.07
CA GLN A 116 -0.17 -1.48 3.32
C GLN A 116 -1.32 -0.89 4.13
N HIS A 117 -1.05 0.12 4.95
CA HIS A 117 -2.05 0.96 5.58
C HIS A 117 -2.65 1.99 4.63
N HIS A 118 -2.28 1.97 3.36
CA HIS A 118 -2.80 2.87 2.31
C HIS A 118 -2.54 4.33 2.60
N CYS A 119 -1.39 4.64 3.18
CA CYS A 119 -0.90 6.00 3.22
C CYS A 119 -0.55 6.44 1.79
N GLU A 120 -1.42 7.17 1.09
CA GLU A 120 -1.14 7.62 -0.27
C GLU A 120 0.00 8.66 -0.29
N LEU A 121 0.24 9.35 0.84
CA LEU A 121 1.41 10.19 1.07
C LEU A 121 2.16 9.73 2.31
N ILE A 122 3.46 9.47 2.18
CA ILE A 122 4.34 9.15 3.31
C ILE A 122 5.28 10.33 3.56
N VAL A 123 5.26 10.86 4.78
CA VAL A 123 6.08 11.98 5.20
C VAL A 123 7.15 11.49 6.16
N THR A 124 8.41 11.87 5.92
CA THR A 124 9.53 11.63 6.82
C THR A 124 10.20 12.95 7.19
N VAL A 125 10.92 12.95 8.31
CA VAL A 125 11.54 14.16 8.86
C VAL A 125 13.02 13.92 9.10
N GLY A 126 13.83 14.92 8.79
CA GLY A 126 15.26 14.97 9.04
C GLY A 126 16.13 14.19 8.04
N THR A 127 17.41 14.56 8.03
CA THR A 127 18.45 13.95 7.18
C THR A 127 18.70 12.48 7.51
N GLY A 128 18.55 12.08 8.78
CA GLY A 128 18.71 10.69 9.21
C GLY A 128 17.72 9.73 8.55
N MET A 129 16.52 10.19 8.21
CA MET A 129 15.50 9.38 7.53
C MET A 129 15.69 9.31 6.01
N LYS A 130 16.57 10.12 5.42
CA LYS A 130 16.76 10.17 3.96
C LYS A 130 17.14 8.83 3.33
N PRO A 131 18.14 8.08 3.84
CA PRO A 131 18.53 6.80 3.22
C PRO A 131 17.39 5.78 3.22
N ALA A 132 16.63 5.70 4.31
CA ALA A 132 15.47 4.83 4.43
C ALA A 132 14.32 5.26 3.50
N THR A 133 14.05 6.56 3.41
CA THR A 133 13.02 7.12 2.51
C THR A 133 13.36 6.82 1.04
N GLU A 134 14.62 7.00 0.64
CA GLU A 134 15.08 6.69 -0.72
C GLU A 134 15.04 5.19 -1.02
N ALA A 135 15.37 4.34 -0.05
CA ALA A 135 15.23 2.90 -0.20
C ALA A 135 13.75 2.49 -0.36
N ALA A 136 12.86 3.06 0.44
CA ALA A 136 11.42 2.81 0.37
C ALA A 136 10.82 3.29 -0.97
N ALA A 137 11.24 4.45 -1.47
CA ALA A 137 10.78 4.99 -2.75
C ALA A 137 11.23 4.14 -3.95
N ARG A 138 12.44 3.56 -3.90
CA ARG A 138 12.89 2.59 -4.90
C ARG A 138 12.09 1.28 -4.84
N ALA A 139 11.74 0.82 -3.64
CA ALA A 139 10.96 -0.40 -3.45
C ALA A 139 9.47 -0.23 -3.81
N ASN A 140 8.94 1.00 -3.73
CA ASN A 140 7.53 1.32 -3.95
C ASN A 140 7.40 2.46 -4.98
N PRO A 141 7.56 2.18 -6.29
CA PRO A 141 7.63 3.22 -7.33
C PRO A 141 6.34 4.01 -7.52
N HIS A 142 5.20 3.51 -7.03
CA HIS A 142 3.92 4.23 -7.08
C HIS A 142 3.64 5.07 -5.84
N GLN A 143 4.43 4.91 -4.78
CA GLN A 143 4.23 5.61 -3.52
C GLN A 143 4.82 7.01 -3.60
N GLN A 144 4.07 8.01 -3.12
CA GLN A 144 4.56 9.38 -3.01
C GLN A 144 5.15 9.64 -1.64
N PHE A 145 6.25 10.38 -1.61
CA PHE A 145 6.96 10.75 -0.39
C PHE A 145 7.20 12.26 -0.30
N VAL A 146 7.19 12.76 0.93
CA VAL A 146 7.72 14.08 1.30
C VAL A 146 8.80 13.86 2.34
N ILE A 147 9.95 14.50 2.18
CA ILE A 147 10.99 14.55 3.21
C ILE A 147 11.17 16.00 3.70
N VAL A 148 11.02 16.20 5.00
CA VAL A 148 11.14 17.51 5.65
C VAL A 148 12.53 17.66 6.25
N GLY A 149 13.24 18.74 5.96
CA GLY A 149 14.58 19.01 6.48
C GLY A 149 15.71 18.21 5.81
N ALA A 150 15.44 17.62 4.64
CA ALA A 150 16.45 17.02 3.79
C ALA A 150 16.06 17.15 2.32
N THR A 151 17.00 16.90 1.41
CA THR A 151 16.76 16.93 -0.04
C THR A 151 16.94 15.54 -0.63
N SER A 152 16.20 15.20 -1.68
CA SER A 152 16.42 13.99 -2.48
C SER A 152 16.29 14.31 -3.97
N ALA A 153 17.03 13.57 -4.79
CA ALA A 153 16.91 13.63 -6.26
C ALA A 153 15.94 12.57 -6.81
N HIS A 154 15.32 11.77 -5.95
CA HIS A 154 14.40 10.72 -6.39
C HIS A 154 13.07 11.32 -6.88
N PRO A 155 12.54 10.91 -8.05
CA PRO A 155 11.38 11.58 -8.67
C PRO A 155 10.08 11.50 -7.87
N HIS A 156 9.95 10.52 -6.98
CA HIS A 156 8.79 10.33 -6.10
C HIS A 156 9.00 10.86 -4.68
N ILE A 157 10.09 11.60 -4.44
CA ILE A 157 10.36 12.27 -3.17
C ILE A 157 10.39 13.77 -3.41
N SER A 158 9.40 14.47 -2.86
CA SER A 158 9.45 15.93 -2.75
C SER A 158 10.15 16.33 -1.44
N ALA A 159 10.83 17.47 -1.45
CA ALA A 159 11.60 17.95 -0.30
C ALA A 159 11.05 19.28 0.20
N ILE A 160 11.01 19.42 1.53
CA ILE A 160 10.81 20.68 2.25
C ILE A 160 12.12 21.01 2.94
N ALA A 161 12.64 22.22 2.72
CA ALA A 161 13.89 22.64 3.35
C ALA A 161 13.70 22.82 4.86
N ALA A 162 14.77 22.61 5.63
CA ALA A 162 14.77 23.06 7.02
C ALA A 162 14.71 24.59 7.04
N PRO A 163 13.90 25.21 7.92
CA PRO A 163 13.78 26.65 7.98
C PRO A 163 15.10 27.30 8.40
N ALA A 164 15.43 28.44 7.79
CA ALA A 164 16.63 29.21 8.13
C ALA A 164 16.50 29.87 9.52
N ASP A 165 15.28 30.19 9.94
CA ASP A 165 14.97 30.68 11.27
C ASP A 165 14.48 29.53 12.17
N PRO A 166 15.22 29.17 13.22
CA PRO A 166 14.79 28.16 14.18
C PRO A 166 13.58 28.58 15.04
N GLY A 167 13.13 29.83 15.00
CA GLY A 167 11.96 30.32 15.74
C GLY A 167 10.61 30.06 15.07
N GLY A 168 10.59 29.59 13.82
CA GLY A 168 9.37 29.46 13.01
C GLY A 168 8.81 28.04 12.87
N ASP A 169 7.58 27.98 12.41
CA ASP A 169 6.77 26.81 11.99
C ASP A 169 6.67 26.72 10.45
N GLN A 170 7.64 27.29 9.74
CA GLN A 170 7.62 27.40 8.27
C GLN A 170 7.57 26.03 7.60
N ALA A 171 8.32 25.05 8.08
CA ALA A 171 8.30 23.71 7.49
C ALA A 171 6.95 23.02 7.75
N GLY A 172 6.35 23.26 8.92
CA GLY A 172 4.97 22.84 9.21
C GLY A 172 3.95 23.42 8.23
N ARG A 173 3.96 24.73 8.00
CA ARG A 173 3.05 25.38 7.03
C ARG A 173 3.25 24.88 5.60
N GLU A 174 4.50 24.82 5.14
CA GLU A 174 4.78 24.32 3.79
C GLU A 174 4.34 22.86 3.63
N LEU A 175 4.48 22.05 4.69
CA LEU A 175 3.98 20.69 4.68
C LEU A 175 2.45 20.65 4.59
N ALA A 176 1.75 21.50 5.35
CA ALA A 176 0.29 21.61 5.28
C ALA A 176 -0.17 21.95 3.86
N ASP A 177 0.48 22.92 3.21
CA ASP A 177 0.18 23.34 1.84
C ASP A 177 0.41 22.20 0.84
N ARG A 178 1.51 21.47 0.97
CA ARG A 178 1.83 20.31 0.10
C ARG A 178 0.83 19.17 0.27
N VAL A 179 0.39 18.90 1.49
CA VAL A 179 -0.63 17.87 1.75
C VAL A 179 -1.98 18.30 1.15
N SER A 180 -2.36 19.56 1.31
CA SER A 180 -3.57 20.13 0.69
C SER A 180 -3.53 20.10 -0.84
N ALA A 181 -2.38 20.42 -1.45
CA ALA A 181 -2.17 20.32 -2.89
C ALA A 181 -2.28 18.87 -3.38
N PHE A 182 -1.67 17.92 -2.64
CA PHE A 182 -1.76 16.49 -2.92
C PHE A 182 -3.20 15.97 -2.95
N VAL A 183 -4.07 16.49 -2.09
CA VAL A 183 -5.51 16.18 -2.11
C VAL A 183 -6.19 16.80 -3.33
N SER A 184 -5.86 18.06 -3.63
CA SER A 184 -6.50 18.83 -4.71
C SER A 184 -6.19 18.25 -6.08
N ASP A 185 -4.97 17.77 -6.31
CA ASP A 185 -4.53 17.18 -7.60
C ASP A 185 -5.21 15.84 -7.94
N ARG A 186 -5.94 15.24 -6.99
CA ARG A 186 -6.60 13.94 -7.17
C ARG A 186 -8.12 13.95 -7.05
N ARG A 187 -8.71 15.11 -6.78
CA ARG A 187 -10.17 15.31 -6.83
C ARG A 187 -10.61 15.60 -8.25
#